data_AF-A0A1G0XMR3-F1
#
_entry.id   AF-A0A1G0XMR3-F1
#
_cell.length_a   1.000
_cell.length_b   1.000
_cell.length_c   1.000
_cell.angle_alpha   90.00
_cell.angle_beta   90.00
_cell.angle_gamma   90.00
#
_symmetry.space_group_name_H-M   'P 1'
#
loop_
_entity.id
_entity.type
_entity.pdbx_description
1 polymer ?
#
loop_
_entity_poly.entity_id
_entity_poly.type
_entity_poly.pdbx_seq_one_letter_code
_entity_poly.pdbx_strand_id
1 'polypeptide(L)'
;MLVKSGLSDSEMVSEISFLLNACHGLRLAAMFNVNASVELHTDMAHDPDKTFEYGKRLFEINPAKFIIKVPMTPAGLIGAKKLRAVNIPVNFTLGFSARQNYLAARFANPSFVNVFLGRLNAFVSENSIGSGKNVGEKATLSTQMIISKLRSTRKASSKLIAASMRDAGQVAALVSVDVFIIPISAALEYLKKSHELPLGIKGKIPEAEYKKEIT
;
A
#
# COMPACT_ATOMS: atom_id res chain seq x y z
N MET A 1 -23.90 15.87 -2.60
CA MET A 1 -24.23 15.92 -1.16
C MET A 1 -23.41 14.82 -0.49
N LEU A 2 -22.52 15.14 0.46
CA LEU A 2 -21.50 14.19 0.93
C LEU A 2 -22.03 13.11 1.91
N VAL A 3 -23.21 13.33 2.51
CA VAL A 3 -23.84 12.39 3.47
C VAL A 3 -25.33 12.25 3.11
N LYS A 4 -25.86 11.03 3.14
CA LYS A 4 -27.28 10.72 2.89
C LYS A 4 -28.14 11.10 4.11
N SER A 5 -29.40 11.52 3.90
CA SER A 5 -30.36 11.75 5.00
C SER A 5 -31.05 10.45 5.43
N GLY A 6 -31.44 10.33 6.70
CA GLY A 6 -32.19 9.16 7.20
C GLY A 6 -31.34 7.92 7.44
N LEU A 7 -30.07 8.08 7.78
CA LEU A 7 -29.14 6.99 8.06
C LEU A 7 -29.43 6.36 9.42
N SER A 8 -29.29 5.03 9.48
CA SER A 8 -29.16 4.31 10.75
C SER A 8 -27.86 4.68 11.47
N ASP A 9 -27.76 4.39 12.77
CA ASP A 9 -26.55 4.66 13.56
C ASP A 9 -25.29 4.00 12.95
N SER A 10 -25.42 2.77 12.44
CA SER A 10 -24.32 2.06 11.80
C SER A 10 -23.85 2.72 10.50
N GLU A 11 -24.80 3.22 9.70
CA GLU A 11 -24.49 3.96 8.48
C GLU A 11 -23.88 5.33 8.82
N MET A 12 -24.35 5.98 9.88
CA MET A 12 -23.78 7.24 10.36
C MET A 12 -22.32 7.05 10.80
N VAL A 13 -22.00 5.98 11.54
CA VAL A 13 -20.61 5.64 11.91
C VAL A 13 -19.74 5.41 10.67
N SER A 14 -20.27 4.71 9.66
CA SER A 14 -19.55 4.47 8.40
C SER A 14 -19.27 5.77 7.64
N GLU A 15 -20.24 6.68 7.58
CA GLU A 15 -20.11 7.98 6.92
C GLU A 15 -19.15 8.92 7.68
N ILE A 16 -19.19 8.92 9.02
CA ILE A 16 -18.22 9.67 9.83
C ILE A 16 -16.81 9.12 9.62
N SER A 17 -16.65 7.79 9.60
CA SER A 17 -15.36 7.14 9.35
C SER A 17 -14.82 7.49 7.96
N PHE A 18 -15.69 7.53 6.95
CA PHE A 18 -15.35 7.99 5.60
C PHE A 18 -14.84 9.44 5.61
N LEU A 19 -15.57 10.36 6.27
CA LEU A 19 -15.19 11.78 6.34
C LEU A 19 -13.87 11.99 7.07
N LEU A 20 -13.66 11.31 8.21
CA LEU A 20 -12.42 11.39 8.98
C LEU A 20 -11.23 10.91 8.14
N ASN A 21 -11.38 9.77 7.45
CA ASN A 21 -10.35 9.24 6.56
C ASN A 21 -10.00 10.23 5.43
N ALA A 22 -11.01 10.83 4.79
CA ALA A 22 -10.79 11.86 3.76
C ALA A 22 -10.06 13.09 4.31
N CYS A 23 -10.45 13.57 5.50
CA CYS A 23 -9.79 14.70 6.17
C CYS A 23 -8.31 14.41 6.46
N HIS A 24 -7.98 13.22 6.96
CA HIS A 24 -6.58 12.84 7.17
C HIS A 24 -5.80 12.73 5.87
N GLY A 25 -6.39 12.12 4.84
CA GLY A 25 -5.80 12.06 3.50
C GLY A 25 -5.49 13.44 2.92
N LEU A 26 -6.44 14.39 3.05
CA LEU A 26 -6.27 15.77 2.59
C LEU A 26 -5.12 16.48 3.32
N ARG A 27 -5.06 16.33 4.66
CA ARG A 27 -3.99 16.93 5.47
C ARG A 27 -2.62 16.41 5.06
N LEU A 28 -2.47 15.09 4.86
CA LEU A 28 -1.21 14.49 4.42
C LEU A 28 -0.81 14.95 3.02
N ALA A 29 -1.76 14.97 2.08
CA ALA A 29 -1.51 15.41 0.71
C ALA A 29 -1.12 16.90 0.64
N ALA A 30 -1.75 17.75 1.46
CA ALA A 30 -1.44 19.18 1.52
C ALA A 30 -0.09 19.44 2.21
N MET A 31 0.14 18.81 3.37
CA MET A 31 1.33 19.04 4.19
C MET A 31 2.62 18.59 3.50
N PHE A 32 2.58 17.46 2.80
CA PHE A 32 3.79 16.87 2.20
C PHE A 32 3.81 16.95 0.66
N ASN A 33 2.77 17.50 0.02
CA ASN A 33 2.60 17.51 -1.43
C ASN A 33 2.68 16.11 -2.10
N VAL A 34 2.31 15.06 -1.38
CA VAL A 34 2.40 13.66 -1.83
C VAL A 34 1.05 13.10 -2.27
N ASN A 35 1.09 11.98 -2.99
CA ASN A 35 -0.10 11.16 -3.19
C ASN A 35 -0.41 10.41 -1.90
N ALA A 36 -1.67 10.42 -1.46
CA ALA A 36 -2.14 9.73 -0.27
C ALA A 36 -2.92 8.47 -0.65
N SER A 37 -2.49 7.31 -0.16
CA SER A 37 -3.31 6.09 -0.21
C SER A 37 -4.37 6.14 0.89
N VAL A 38 -5.63 6.34 0.53
CA VAL A 38 -6.77 6.42 1.45
C VAL A 38 -7.53 5.09 1.45
N GLU A 39 -7.61 4.43 2.60
CA GLU A 39 -8.12 3.06 2.71
C GLU A 39 -9.62 3.01 2.94
N LEU A 40 -10.31 2.15 2.20
CA LEU A 40 -11.73 1.93 2.43
C LEU A 40 -11.97 1.28 3.80
N HIS A 41 -13.08 1.63 4.43
CA HIS A 41 -13.51 0.97 5.66
C HIS A 41 -13.67 -0.54 5.43
N THR A 42 -13.32 -1.35 6.42
CA THR A 42 -13.33 -2.82 6.29
C THR A 42 -14.72 -3.40 6.06
N ASP A 43 -15.78 -2.70 6.47
CA ASP A 43 -17.16 -3.12 6.21
C ASP A 43 -17.51 -3.15 4.71
N MET A 44 -16.72 -2.47 3.87
CA MET A 44 -16.88 -2.50 2.42
C MET A 44 -16.16 -3.71 1.78
N ALA A 45 -15.32 -4.43 2.54
CA ALA A 45 -14.40 -5.43 2.00
C ALA A 45 -15.09 -6.63 1.36
N HIS A 46 -16.37 -6.87 1.64
CA HIS A 46 -17.12 -8.03 1.13
C HIS A 46 -18.23 -7.64 0.15
N ASP A 47 -18.31 -6.37 -0.25
CA ASP A 47 -19.31 -5.85 -1.17
C ASP A 47 -18.62 -5.07 -2.31
N PRO A 48 -18.65 -5.59 -3.56
CA PRO A 48 -17.97 -4.96 -4.68
C PRO A 48 -18.61 -3.63 -5.11
N ASP A 49 -19.92 -3.45 -4.87
CA ASP A 49 -20.64 -2.23 -5.23
C ASP A 49 -20.37 -1.13 -4.22
N LYS A 50 -20.39 -1.46 -2.92
CA LYS A 50 -19.96 -0.52 -1.89
C LYS A 50 -18.49 -0.15 -2.01
N THR A 51 -17.62 -1.12 -2.34
CA THR A 51 -16.19 -0.84 -2.63
C THR A 51 -16.06 0.21 -3.75
N PHE A 52 -16.84 0.07 -4.81
CA PHE A 52 -16.84 1.03 -5.92
C PHE A 52 -17.44 2.39 -5.52
N GLU A 53 -18.61 2.41 -4.89
CA GLU A 53 -19.31 3.64 -4.47
C GLU A 53 -18.42 4.49 -3.54
N TYR A 54 -17.92 3.90 -2.46
CA TYR A 54 -17.07 4.60 -1.49
C TYR A 54 -15.70 4.95 -2.08
N GLY A 55 -15.11 4.08 -2.90
CA GLY A 55 -13.85 4.37 -3.60
C GLY A 55 -13.96 5.55 -4.54
N LYS A 56 -15.03 5.62 -5.34
CA LYS A 56 -15.30 6.74 -6.24
C LYS A 56 -15.54 8.03 -5.47
N ARG A 57 -16.37 7.99 -4.42
CA ARG A 57 -16.64 9.15 -3.56
C ARG A 57 -15.36 9.68 -2.90
N LEU A 58 -14.50 8.81 -2.36
CA LEU A 58 -13.21 9.24 -1.79
C LEU A 58 -12.34 9.90 -2.85
N PHE A 59 -12.22 9.28 -4.03
CA PHE A 59 -11.35 9.80 -5.09
C PHE A 59 -11.79 11.18 -5.59
N GLU A 60 -13.10 11.40 -5.73
CA GLU A 60 -13.69 12.68 -6.16
C GLU A 60 -13.36 13.85 -5.22
N ILE A 61 -13.03 13.60 -3.96
CA ILE A 61 -12.63 14.64 -3.00
C ILE A 61 -11.28 15.26 -3.39
N ASN A 62 -10.31 14.44 -3.85
CA ASN A 62 -9.02 14.94 -4.32
C ASN A 62 -8.44 14.04 -5.43
N PRO A 63 -8.95 14.16 -6.67
CA PRO A 63 -8.53 13.31 -7.79
C PRO A 63 -7.04 13.42 -8.12
N ALA A 64 -6.42 14.56 -7.80
CA ALA A 64 -5.03 14.84 -8.11
C ALA A 64 -4.05 14.09 -7.19
N LYS A 65 -4.45 13.77 -5.95
CA LYS A 65 -3.54 13.22 -4.93
C LYS A 65 -4.00 11.90 -4.32
N PHE A 66 -5.27 11.51 -4.46
CA PHE A 66 -5.76 10.30 -3.79
C PHE A 66 -5.56 9.03 -4.61
N ILE A 67 -5.14 7.97 -3.91
CA ILE A 67 -5.08 6.60 -4.41
C ILE A 67 -5.99 5.76 -3.51
N ILE A 68 -6.95 5.05 -4.08
CA ILE A 68 -7.92 4.29 -3.29
C ILE A 68 -7.30 2.97 -2.85
N LYS A 69 -7.19 2.78 -1.55
CA LYS A 69 -6.63 1.57 -0.97
C LYS A 69 -7.73 0.56 -0.63
N VAL A 70 -7.66 -0.61 -1.25
CA VAL A 70 -8.73 -1.61 -1.26
C VAL A 70 -8.26 -2.90 -0.57
N PRO A 71 -9.04 -3.47 0.38
CA PRO A 71 -8.79 -4.79 0.93
C PRO A 71 -8.72 -5.88 -0.14
N MET A 72 -7.69 -6.72 -0.12
CA MET A 72 -7.53 -7.79 -1.10
C MET A 72 -8.38 -9.02 -0.74
N THR A 73 -9.69 -8.89 -0.98
CA THR A 73 -10.70 -9.97 -0.89
C THR A 73 -11.26 -10.29 -2.29
N PRO A 74 -12.03 -11.36 -2.48
CA PRO A 74 -12.72 -11.61 -3.75
C PRO A 74 -13.61 -10.43 -4.20
N ALA A 75 -14.40 -9.86 -3.29
CA ALA A 75 -15.23 -8.68 -3.59
C ALA A 75 -14.37 -7.43 -3.87
N GLY A 76 -13.28 -7.25 -3.12
CA GLY A 76 -12.32 -6.16 -3.32
C GLY A 76 -11.63 -6.23 -4.68
N LEU A 77 -11.32 -7.43 -5.20
CA LEU A 77 -10.79 -7.60 -6.56
C LEU A 77 -11.78 -7.12 -7.63
N ILE A 78 -13.07 -7.43 -7.45
CA ILE A 78 -14.14 -7.00 -8.37
C ILE A 78 -14.35 -5.48 -8.27
N GLY A 79 -14.46 -4.94 -7.05
CA GLY A 79 -14.61 -3.50 -6.82
C GLY A 79 -13.42 -2.70 -7.35
N ALA A 80 -12.18 -3.17 -7.13
CA ALA A 80 -10.98 -2.57 -7.71
C ALA A 80 -11.01 -2.58 -9.24
N LYS A 81 -11.46 -3.67 -9.87
CA LYS A 81 -11.63 -3.73 -11.34
C LYS A 81 -12.62 -2.67 -11.83
N LYS A 82 -13.74 -2.47 -11.12
CA LYS A 82 -14.71 -1.40 -11.43
C LYS A 82 -14.09 -0.01 -11.30
N LEU A 83 -13.35 0.26 -10.22
CA LEU A 83 -12.63 1.53 -10.03
C LEU A 83 -11.60 1.77 -11.15
N ARG A 84 -10.84 0.74 -11.52
CA ARG A 84 -9.84 0.80 -12.60
C ARG A 84 -10.47 1.05 -13.96
N ALA A 85 -11.66 0.52 -14.23
CA ALA A 85 -12.38 0.74 -15.48
C ALA A 85 -12.75 2.22 -15.71
N VAL A 86 -12.88 3.00 -14.63
CA VAL A 86 -13.12 4.46 -14.68
C VAL A 86 -11.86 5.27 -14.33
N ASN A 87 -10.68 4.69 -14.51
CA ASN A 87 -9.36 5.33 -14.32
C ASN A 87 -9.03 5.80 -12.90
N ILE A 88 -9.70 5.25 -11.87
CA ILE A 88 -9.36 5.57 -10.48
C ILE A 88 -8.14 4.73 -10.05
N PRO A 89 -7.05 5.34 -9.57
CA PRO A 89 -5.86 4.62 -9.12
C PRO A 89 -6.18 3.79 -7.87
N VAL A 90 -5.79 2.52 -7.90
CA VAL A 90 -6.04 1.55 -6.82
C VAL A 90 -4.72 1.04 -6.26
N ASN A 91 -4.63 0.98 -4.94
CA ASN A 91 -3.60 0.29 -4.18
C ASN A 91 -4.24 -0.86 -3.41
N PHE A 92 -3.91 -2.12 -3.69
CA PHE A 92 -4.38 -3.18 -2.79
C PHE A 92 -3.71 -3.06 -1.43
N THR A 93 -4.31 -3.65 -0.40
CA THR A 93 -3.69 -3.93 0.90
C THR A 93 -3.69 -5.44 1.16
N LEU A 94 -2.99 -5.91 2.19
CA LEU A 94 -3.05 -7.31 2.65
C LEU A 94 -2.55 -8.32 1.60
N GLY A 95 -1.50 -7.97 0.86
CA GLY A 95 -0.82 -8.89 -0.05
C GLY A 95 0.22 -9.76 0.65
N PHE A 96 0.18 -11.07 0.40
CA PHE A 96 1.00 -12.05 1.12
C PHE A 96 1.74 -13.05 0.22
N SER A 97 1.51 -13.04 -1.09
CA SER A 97 2.21 -13.96 -1.99
C SER A 97 2.29 -13.45 -3.43
N ALA A 98 3.29 -13.95 -4.15
CA ALA A 98 3.45 -13.64 -5.57
C ALA A 98 2.27 -14.13 -6.43
N ARG A 99 1.63 -15.25 -6.05
CA ARG A 99 0.45 -15.79 -6.76
C ARG A 99 -0.78 -14.90 -6.61
N GLN A 100 -1.06 -14.44 -5.39
CA GLN A 100 -2.16 -13.49 -5.16
C GLN A 100 -1.93 -12.20 -5.96
N ASN A 101 -0.72 -11.66 -5.90
CA ASN A 101 -0.38 -10.42 -6.61
C ASN A 101 -0.40 -10.58 -8.14
N TYR A 102 0.02 -11.74 -8.67
CA TYR A 102 -0.14 -12.07 -10.09
C TYR A 102 -1.62 -12.06 -10.50
N LEU A 103 -2.48 -12.74 -9.73
CA LEU A 103 -3.91 -12.79 -10.00
C LEU A 103 -4.52 -11.39 -9.96
N ALA A 104 -4.21 -10.60 -8.93
CA ALA A 104 -4.69 -9.24 -8.78
C ALA A 104 -4.27 -8.34 -9.96
N ALA A 105 -3.00 -8.41 -10.36
CA ALA A 105 -2.47 -7.67 -11.50
C ALA A 105 -3.14 -8.06 -12.83
N ARG A 106 -3.39 -9.36 -13.05
CA ARG A 106 -4.03 -9.86 -14.28
C ARG A 106 -5.54 -9.59 -14.33
N PHE A 107 -6.21 -9.66 -13.19
CA PHE A 107 -7.67 -9.58 -13.13
C PHE A 107 -8.17 -8.13 -13.02
N ALA A 108 -7.60 -7.36 -12.09
CA ALA A 108 -8.04 -6.00 -11.77
C ALA A 108 -7.11 -4.91 -12.30
N ASN A 109 -5.85 -5.25 -12.60
CA ASN A 109 -4.80 -4.31 -13.05
C ASN A 109 -4.74 -3.00 -12.22
N PRO A 110 -4.58 -3.10 -10.88
CA PRO A 110 -4.47 -1.95 -9.98
C PRO A 110 -3.22 -1.11 -10.29
N SER A 111 -3.13 0.11 -9.75
CA SER A 111 -1.89 0.90 -9.82
C SER A 111 -0.80 0.21 -9.03
N PHE A 112 -1.16 -0.30 -7.85
CA PHE A 112 -0.24 -0.91 -6.92
C PHE A 112 -0.79 -2.22 -6.36
N VAL A 113 0.07 -3.22 -6.33
CA VAL A 113 -0.03 -4.40 -5.49
C VAL A 113 0.98 -4.26 -4.35
N ASN A 114 0.88 -5.08 -3.30
CA ASN A 114 1.77 -4.98 -2.14
C ASN A 114 2.16 -6.35 -1.60
N VAL A 115 3.24 -6.38 -0.81
CA VAL A 115 3.54 -7.50 0.08
C VAL A 115 3.77 -6.95 1.49
N PHE A 116 3.05 -7.46 2.48
CA PHE A 116 3.29 -7.18 3.89
C PHE A 116 4.35 -8.12 4.47
N LEU A 117 5.62 -7.84 4.14
CA LEU A 117 6.74 -8.75 4.42
C LEU A 117 6.95 -9.02 5.92
N GLY A 118 6.89 -8.01 6.79
CA GLY A 118 7.07 -8.21 8.22
C GLY A 118 5.95 -9.05 8.86
N ARG A 119 4.74 -9.02 8.30
CA ARG A 119 3.63 -9.89 8.75
C ARG A 119 3.88 -11.35 8.38
N LEU A 120 4.47 -11.61 7.22
CA LEU A 120 4.87 -12.97 6.81
C LEU A 120 5.97 -13.53 7.71
N ASN A 121 6.99 -12.72 8.02
CA ASN A 121 8.08 -13.13 8.92
C ASN A 121 7.54 -13.49 10.31
N ALA A 122 6.70 -12.62 10.87
CA ALA A 122 6.04 -12.84 12.16
C ALA A 122 5.19 -14.11 12.14
N PHE A 123 4.31 -14.29 11.15
CA PHE A 123 3.44 -15.46 11.04
C PHE A 123 4.23 -16.78 11.08
N VAL A 124 5.32 -16.89 10.30
CA VAL A 124 6.13 -18.11 10.27
C VAL A 124 6.82 -18.38 11.61
N SER A 125 7.36 -17.33 12.24
CA SER A 125 8.05 -17.46 13.54
C SER A 125 7.09 -17.78 14.67
N GLU A 126 5.98 -17.06 14.78
CA GLU A 126 4.99 -17.20 15.87
C GLU A 126 4.25 -18.54 15.82
N ASN A 127 4.10 -19.14 14.63
CA ASN A 127 3.45 -20.44 14.45
C ASN A 127 4.44 -21.61 14.41
N SER A 128 5.71 -21.41 14.75
CA SER A 128 6.74 -22.47 14.76
C SER A 128 6.90 -23.21 13.42
N ILE A 129 6.62 -22.54 12.30
CA ILE A 129 6.77 -23.10 10.94
C ILE A 129 8.24 -22.96 10.47
N GLY A 130 8.98 -22.03 11.05
CA GLY A 130 10.40 -21.78 10.79
C GLY A 130 10.87 -20.49 11.46
N SER A 131 12.08 -20.03 11.17
CA SER A 131 12.64 -18.83 11.83
C SER A 131 12.00 -17.50 11.41
N GLY A 132 11.14 -17.48 10.39
CA GLY A 132 10.60 -16.25 9.80
C GLY A 132 11.61 -15.40 9.03
N LYS A 133 12.92 -15.68 9.14
CA LYS A 133 13.99 -14.92 8.50
C LYS A 133 13.85 -14.95 6.98
N ASN A 134 13.80 -13.77 6.36
CA ASN A 134 13.74 -13.56 4.92
C ASN A 134 12.50 -14.13 4.21
N VAL A 135 11.44 -14.55 4.93
CA VAL A 135 10.25 -15.15 4.31
C VAL A 135 9.51 -14.11 3.46
N GLY A 136 9.21 -12.95 4.06
CA GLY A 136 8.54 -11.84 3.43
C GLY A 136 9.38 -11.20 2.34
N GLU A 137 10.69 -11.12 2.51
CA GLU A 137 11.65 -10.59 1.54
C GLU A 137 11.68 -11.48 0.29
N LYS A 138 11.74 -12.81 0.46
CA LYS A 138 11.64 -13.77 -0.65
C LYS A 138 10.30 -13.65 -1.36
N ALA A 139 9.20 -13.48 -0.62
CA ALA A 139 7.87 -13.28 -1.21
C ALA A 139 7.79 -11.96 -1.99
N THR A 140 8.36 -10.88 -1.47
CA THR A 140 8.46 -9.58 -2.14
C THR A 140 9.27 -9.67 -3.42
N LEU A 141 10.48 -10.25 -3.38
CA LEU A 141 11.32 -10.39 -4.57
C LEU A 141 10.67 -11.27 -5.65
N SER A 142 10.07 -12.39 -5.24
CA SER A 142 9.31 -13.26 -6.16
C SER A 142 8.14 -12.51 -6.80
N THR A 143 7.46 -11.66 -6.02
CA THR A 143 6.39 -10.80 -6.53
C THR A 143 6.95 -9.76 -7.51
N GLN A 144 8.05 -9.09 -7.16
CA GLN A 144 8.69 -8.07 -8.00
C GLN A 144 9.06 -8.64 -9.38
N MET A 145 9.64 -9.85 -9.41
CA MET A 145 9.99 -10.55 -10.65
C MET A 145 8.77 -10.77 -11.53
N ILE A 146 7.68 -11.32 -10.96
CA ILE A 146 6.48 -11.64 -11.71
C ILE A 146 5.76 -10.37 -12.20
N ILE A 147 5.63 -9.35 -11.36
CA ILE A 147 4.99 -8.08 -11.73
C ILE A 147 5.82 -7.35 -12.79
N SER A 148 7.15 -7.32 -12.66
CA SER A 148 8.06 -6.79 -13.69
C SER A 148 7.91 -7.53 -15.03
N LYS A 149 7.78 -8.86 -14.99
CA LYS A 149 7.53 -9.66 -16.19
C LYS A 149 6.19 -9.30 -16.84
N LEU A 150 5.12 -9.11 -16.05
CA LEU A 150 3.83 -8.68 -16.58
C LEU A 150 3.89 -7.30 -17.23
N ARG A 151 4.60 -6.34 -16.63
CA ARG A 151 4.82 -5.01 -17.23
C ARG A 151 5.63 -5.08 -18.52
N SER A 152 6.76 -5.78 -18.52
CA SER A 152 7.62 -5.91 -19.71
C SER A 152 6.91 -6.59 -20.89
N THR A 153 5.97 -7.49 -20.60
CA THR A 153 5.15 -8.17 -21.61
C THR A 153 3.81 -7.47 -21.88
N ARG A 154 3.61 -6.25 -21.34
CA ARG A 154 2.38 -5.43 -21.49
C ARG A 154 1.08 -6.15 -21.08
N LYS A 155 1.18 -7.13 -20.17
CA LYS A 155 0.04 -7.92 -19.65
C LYS A 155 -0.62 -7.30 -18.41
N ALA A 156 0.07 -6.39 -17.74
CA ALA A 156 -0.44 -5.54 -16.65
C ALA A 156 0.49 -4.32 -16.49
N SER A 157 0.04 -3.28 -15.82
CA SER A 157 0.83 -2.06 -15.55
C SER A 157 1.14 -1.83 -14.06
N SER A 158 0.65 -2.70 -13.17
CA SER A 158 0.82 -2.58 -11.72
C SER A 158 2.29 -2.48 -11.29
N LYS A 159 2.54 -1.69 -10.25
CA LYS A 159 3.80 -1.63 -9.51
C LYS A 159 3.67 -2.37 -8.17
N LEU A 160 4.79 -2.86 -7.64
CA LEU A 160 4.83 -3.50 -6.32
C LEU A 160 5.26 -2.51 -5.25
N ILE A 161 4.54 -2.51 -4.13
CA ILE A 161 4.93 -1.86 -2.89
C ILE A 161 5.48 -2.91 -1.90
N ALA A 162 6.72 -2.75 -1.47
CA ALA A 162 7.22 -3.40 -0.26
C ALA A 162 6.67 -2.65 0.97
N ALA A 163 5.84 -3.34 1.77
CA ALA A 163 5.14 -2.73 2.89
C ALA A 163 5.28 -3.55 4.18
N SER A 164 4.95 -2.95 5.33
CA SER A 164 5.11 -3.58 6.65
C SER A 164 6.56 -4.01 6.93
N MET A 165 7.52 -3.14 6.61
CA MET A 165 8.91 -3.33 7.00
C MET A 165 9.09 -3.18 8.52
N ARG A 166 10.22 -3.67 9.05
CA ARG A 166 10.54 -3.75 10.48
C ARG A 166 11.90 -3.15 10.80
N ASP A 167 12.88 -3.31 9.92
CA ASP A 167 14.26 -2.88 10.15
C ASP A 167 14.94 -2.41 8.85
N ALA A 168 16.10 -1.77 9.03
CA ALA A 168 16.96 -1.28 7.94
C ALA A 168 17.44 -2.36 6.96
N GLY A 169 17.67 -3.58 7.46
CA GLY A 169 18.15 -4.70 6.63
C GLY A 169 17.16 -5.06 5.53
N GLN A 170 15.87 -4.97 5.83
CA GLN A 170 14.81 -5.20 4.84
C GLN A 170 14.81 -4.15 3.73
N VAL A 171 15.16 -2.90 4.04
CA VAL A 171 15.28 -1.82 3.05
C VAL A 171 16.41 -2.12 2.07
N ALA A 172 17.61 -2.47 2.59
CA ALA A 172 18.75 -2.85 1.76
C ALA A 172 18.47 -4.09 0.90
N ALA A 173 17.87 -5.13 1.49
CA ALA A 173 17.61 -6.40 0.81
C ALA A 173 16.63 -6.28 -0.37
N LEU A 174 15.82 -5.21 -0.41
CA LEU A 174 14.73 -5.05 -1.36
C LEU A 174 14.94 -3.90 -2.35
N VAL A 175 16.14 -3.31 -2.44
CA VAL A 175 16.47 -2.10 -3.25
C VAL A 175 15.95 -2.12 -4.70
N SER A 176 15.68 -3.29 -5.29
CA SER A 176 15.14 -3.46 -6.64
C SER A 176 13.62 -3.41 -6.76
N VAL A 177 12.90 -3.23 -5.64
CA VAL A 177 11.43 -3.13 -5.62
C VAL A 177 10.95 -1.75 -6.09
N ASP A 178 9.80 -1.71 -6.79
CA ASP A 178 9.33 -0.47 -7.43
C ASP A 178 9.07 0.68 -6.43
N VAL A 179 8.48 0.37 -5.27
CA VAL A 179 8.06 1.35 -4.26
C VAL A 179 8.21 0.76 -2.86
N PHE A 180 8.58 1.60 -1.91
CA PHE A 180 8.67 1.26 -0.49
C PHE A 180 7.71 2.11 0.33
N ILE A 181 7.02 1.48 1.28
CA ILE A 181 6.37 2.19 2.39
C ILE A 181 7.10 1.76 3.65
N ILE A 182 7.97 2.66 4.14
CA ILE A 182 8.90 2.40 5.23
C ILE A 182 8.38 3.11 6.49
N PRO A 183 8.22 2.40 7.62
CA PRO A 183 8.01 3.05 8.90
C PRO A 183 9.18 4.00 9.22
N ILE A 184 8.88 5.14 9.85
CA ILE A 184 9.90 6.17 10.17
C ILE A 184 11.08 5.58 10.94
N SER A 185 10.84 4.67 11.89
CA SER A 185 11.89 4.01 12.66
C SER A 185 12.88 3.22 11.78
N ALA A 186 12.36 2.39 10.88
CA ALA A 186 13.18 1.60 9.95
C ALA A 186 13.90 2.49 8.92
N ALA A 187 13.27 3.59 8.49
CA ALA A 187 13.90 4.56 7.59
C ALA A 187 15.07 5.27 8.28
N LEU A 188 14.89 5.75 9.53
CA LEU A 188 15.94 6.38 10.32
C LEU A 188 17.08 5.42 10.63
N GLU A 189 16.76 4.16 10.96
CA GLU A 189 17.77 3.12 11.15
C GLU A 189 18.59 2.88 9.88
N TYR A 190 17.92 2.80 8.72
CA TYR A 190 18.58 2.61 7.43
C TYR A 190 19.51 3.78 7.09
N LEU A 191 19.08 5.02 7.30
CA LEU A 191 19.94 6.19 7.08
C LEU A 191 21.21 6.13 7.94
N LYS A 192 21.08 5.74 9.22
CA LYS A 192 22.21 5.59 10.14
C LYS A 192 23.16 4.47 9.73
N LYS A 193 22.66 3.32 9.27
CA LYS A 193 23.46 2.12 8.98
C LYS A 193 23.79 1.90 7.50
N SER A 194 23.36 2.81 6.63
CA SER A 194 23.46 2.65 5.16
C SER A 194 24.88 2.39 4.65
N HIS A 195 25.90 2.87 5.37
CA HIS A 195 27.32 2.66 5.05
C HIS A 195 27.84 1.26 5.41
N GLU A 196 27.14 0.52 6.28
CA GLU A 196 27.51 -0.83 6.74
C GLU A 196 26.79 -1.94 5.95
N LEU A 197 25.79 -1.58 5.15
CA LEU A 197 24.94 -2.52 4.44
C LEU A 197 25.54 -2.88 3.06
N PRO A 198 25.54 -4.17 2.66
CA PRO A 198 26.01 -4.57 1.34
C PRO A 198 25.10 -3.93 0.29
N LEU A 199 25.68 -3.14 -0.62
CA LEU A 199 25.04 -2.23 -1.60
C LEU A 199 24.70 -0.82 -1.12
N GLY A 200 25.34 -0.31 -0.05
CA GLY A 200 25.24 1.08 0.36
C GLY A 200 25.32 2.05 -0.81
N ILE A 201 24.18 2.65 -1.19
CA ILE A 201 24.14 3.75 -2.15
C ILE A 201 24.96 4.86 -1.50
N LYS A 202 26.14 5.15 -2.05
CA LYS A 202 26.96 6.33 -1.71
C LYS A 202 26.27 7.59 -2.24
N GLY A 203 25.03 7.84 -1.83
CA GLY A 203 24.34 9.10 -2.05
C GLY A 203 24.70 10.01 -0.88
N LYS A 204 25.24 11.21 -1.17
CA LYS A 204 25.39 12.24 -0.14
C LYS A 204 24.00 12.57 0.41
N ILE A 205 23.71 12.12 1.63
CA ILE A 205 22.55 12.57 2.39
C ILE A 205 22.91 13.98 2.89
N PRO A 206 22.18 15.05 2.54
CA PRO A 206 22.40 16.35 3.15
C PRO A 206 22.00 16.25 4.63
N GLU A 207 22.98 16.28 5.55
CA GLU A 207 22.74 16.19 7.00
C GLU A 207 21.89 17.34 7.57
N ALA A 208 21.64 18.39 6.78
CA ALA A 208 21.19 19.67 7.30
C ALA A 208 19.66 19.89 7.37
N GLU A 209 18.81 19.09 6.70
CA GLU A 209 17.39 19.47 6.54
C GLU A 209 16.40 18.75 7.48
N TYR A 210 16.71 17.55 7.99
CA TYR A 210 15.70 16.77 8.73
C TYR A 210 15.46 17.20 10.19
N LYS A 211 16.38 17.96 10.82
CA LYS A 211 16.23 18.36 12.22
C LYS A 211 15.27 19.53 12.46
N LYS A 212 14.84 20.24 11.42
CA LYS A 212 14.02 21.46 11.59
C LYS A 212 12.51 21.26 11.59
N GLU A 213 12.00 20.10 11.19
CA GLU A 213 10.55 19.90 11.01
C GLU A 213 9.90 18.91 12.01
N ILE A 214 10.65 18.35 12.98
CA ILE A 214 10.14 17.36 13.94
C ILE A 214 10.46 17.74 15.40
N THR A 215 10.59 19.03 15.69
CA THR A 215 10.53 19.59 17.05
C THR A 215 9.46 20.65 17.09
#